data_AF-A0A838JXT4-F1
#
_entry.id   AF-A0A838JXT4-F1
#
_cell.length_a   1.000
_cell.length_b   1.000
_cell.length_c   1.000
_cell.angle_alpha   90.00
_cell.angle_beta   90.00
_cell.angle_gamma   90.00
#
_symmetry.space_group_name_H-M   'P 1'
#
loop_
_entity.id
_entity.type
_entity.pdbx_description
1 polymer ?
#
loop_
_entity_poly.entity_id
_entity_poly.type
_entity_poly.pdbx_seq_one_letter_code
_entity_poly.pdbx_strand_id
1 'polypeptide(L)'
;MPEERPRLPRDVHRDLRACSPPAALDDVMRAYGAASDALSEGDLARAGELLAWAKHVAPRSAVVREALGVVRYSQEQYAAAHSELLTYRRLSGRQDQNHLLADCARAAGRPDKVGEYVEEMIAAGVAQDRVVEGLIVLAGDRADRGDLRGALETLGRASLDPTSIEAWHPRLWYVAADVCQRIGNEEQARDYFEAILAVDGTFEDVAERLAALDRD
;
A
#
# COMPACT_ATOMS: atom_id res chain seq x y z
N MET A 1 26.67 -3.31 -8.54
CA MET A 1 26.62 -2.70 -7.20
C MET A 1 27.41 -1.40 -7.24
N PRO A 2 26.88 -0.25 -6.77
CA PRO A 2 27.67 0.97 -6.60
C PRO A 2 28.88 0.71 -5.68
N GLU A 3 29.99 1.43 -5.87
CA GLU A 3 31.21 1.23 -5.07
C GLU A 3 31.09 1.84 -3.66
N GLU A 4 30.45 3.01 -3.55
CA GLU A 4 30.30 3.73 -2.29
C GLU A 4 29.15 3.21 -1.43
N ARG A 5 29.30 3.34 -0.10
CA ARG A 5 28.29 2.95 0.88
C ARG A 5 27.19 4.03 0.97
N PRO A 6 25.91 3.66 0.78
CA PRO A 6 24.82 4.63 0.82
C PRO A 6 24.58 5.14 2.25
N ARG A 7 24.11 6.37 2.35
CA ARG A 7 23.64 6.94 3.62
C ARG A 7 22.20 6.49 3.88
N LEU A 8 22.04 5.45 4.70
CA LEU A 8 20.73 4.89 5.05
C LEU A 8 20.13 5.54 6.32
N PRO A 9 18.80 5.52 6.47
CA PRO A 9 18.13 5.84 7.73
C PRO A 9 18.71 5.03 8.90
N ARG A 10 18.70 5.62 10.10
CA ARG A 10 19.39 5.05 11.27
C ARG A 10 18.85 3.68 11.68
N ASP A 11 17.53 3.52 11.60
CA ASP A 11 16.81 2.29 11.88
C ASP A 11 17.10 1.20 10.85
N VAL A 12 17.11 1.53 9.56
CA VAL A 12 17.54 0.63 8.47
C VAL A 12 18.97 0.17 8.70
N HIS A 13 19.89 1.11 8.95
CA HIS A 13 21.30 0.77 9.21
C HIS A 13 21.44 -0.16 10.42
N ARG A 14 20.69 0.09 11.50
CA ARG A 14 20.71 -0.73 12.72
C ARG A 14 20.22 -2.15 12.44
N ASP A 15 19.11 -2.32 11.72
CA ASP A 15 18.56 -3.63 11.37
C ASP A 15 19.53 -4.43 10.50
N LEU A 16 20.04 -3.82 9.42
CA LEU A 16 21.01 -4.46 8.52
C LEU A 16 22.28 -4.88 9.26
N ARG A 17 22.81 -4.02 10.14
CA ARG A 17 23.98 -4.35 10.98
C ARG A 17 23.71 -5.52 11.91
N ALA A 18 22.51 -5.62 12.49
CA ALA A 18 22.16 -6.69 13.41
C ALA A 18 21.92 -8.03 12.70
N CYS A 19 21.48 -7.99 11.44
CA CYS A 19 20.99 -9.16 10.70
C CYS A 19 21.92 -9.65 9.58
N SER A 20 23.02 -8.95 9.31
CA SER A 20 24.00 -9.33 8.27
C SER A 20 25.30 -9.85 8.88
N PRO A 21 25.98 -10.83 8.25
CA PRO A 21 27.35 -11.17 8.61
C PRO A 21 28.27 -9.94 8.48
N PRO A 22 29.25 -9.73 9.40
CA PRO A 22 30.14 -8.57 9.35
C PRO A 22 30.86 -8.40 8.00
N ALA A 23 31.28 -9.51 7.40
CA ALA A 23 31.98 -9.52 6.10
C ALA A 23 31.11 -9.13 4.90
N ALA A 24 29.77 -9.21 5.03
CA ALA A 24 28.83 -8.93 3.95
C ALA A 24 27.98 -7.67 4.21
N LEU A 25 28.15 -7.00 5.35
CA LEU A 25 27.33 -5.88 5.78
C LEU A 25 27.33 -4.73 4.76
N ASP A 26 28.51 -4.36 4.26
CA ASP A 26 28.64 -3.25 3.32
C ASP A 26 27.97 -3.57 1.98
N ASP A 27 28.07 -4.81 1.50
CA ASP A 27 27.38 -5.25 0.28
C ASP A 27 25.87 -5.28 0.45
N VAL A 28 25.36 -5.73 1.60
CA VAL A 28 23.92 -5.68 1.93
C VAL A 28 23.41 -4.24 1.96
N MET A 29 24.16 -3.32 2.58
CA MET A 29 23.78 -1.91 2.61
C MET A 29 23.79 -1.28 1.23
N ARG A 30 24.81 -1.57 0.42
CA ARG A 30 24.85 -1.13 -0.97
C ARG A 30 23.67 -1.69 -1.76
N ALA A 31 23.32 -2.97 -1.57
CA ALA A 31 22.22 -3.61 -2.29
C ALA A 31 20.88 -2.97 -1.92
N TYR A 32 20.67 -2.70 -0.64
CA TYR A 32 19.48 -2.01 -0.16
C TYR A 32 19.39 -0.58 -0.73
N GLY A 33 20.48 0.19 -0.70
CA GLY A 33 20.51 1.54 -1.27
C GLY A 33 20.24 1.54 -2.78
N ALA A 34 20.94 0.68 -3.53
CA ALA A 34 20.75 0.55 -4.98
C ALA A 34 19.33 0.07 -5.35
N ALA A 35 18.68 -0.72 -4.49
CA ALA A 35 17.29 -1.09 -4.69
C ALA A 35 16.34 0.10 -4.46
N SER A 36 16.64 0.97 -3.49
CA SER A 36 15.90 2.22 -3.27
C SER A 36 16.03 3.18 -4.46
N ASP A 37 17.22 3.28 -5.06
CA ASP A 37 17.45 4.08 -6.26
C ASP A 37 16.66 3.50 -7.45
N ALA A 38 16.77 2.19 -7.68
CA ALA A 38 16.02 1.49 -8.73
C ALA A 38 14.50 1.66 -8.58
N LEU A 39 13.97 1.62 -7.35
CA LEU A 39 12.55 1.91 -7.09
C LEU A 39 12.15 3.33 -7.47
N SER A 40 13.00 4.30 -7.16
CA SER A 40 12.77 5.71 -7.49
C SER A 40 12.78 5.95 -9.01
N GLU A 41 13.52 5.12 -9.74
CA GLU A 41 13.59 5.10 -11.21
C GLU A 41 12.48 4.24 -11.86
N GLY A 42 11.67 3.55 -11.06
CA GLY A 42 10.61 2.64 -11.55
C GLY A 42 11.12 1.26 -12.02
N ASP A 43 12.39 0.92 -11.82
CA ASP A 43 12.98 -0.39 -12.17
C ASP A 43 12.71 -1.43 -11.07
N LEU A 44 11.47 -1.91 -11.04
CA LEU A 44 11.02 -2.92 -10.07
C LEU A 44 11.79 -4.24 -10.20
N ALA A 45 12.17 -4.62 -11.42
CA ALA A 45 12.89 -5.87 -11.67
C ALA A 45 14.25 -5.86 -10.97
N ARG A 46 15.04 -4.81 -11.20
CA ARG A 46 16.35 -4.63 -10.57
C ARG A 46 16.25 -4.48 -9.06
N ALA A 47 15.28 -3.70 -8.56
CA ALA A 47 15.05 -3.59 -7.13
C ALA A 47 14.76 -4.96 -6.48
N GLY A 48 13.92 -5.76 -7.14
CA GLY A 48 13.55 -7.11 -6.69
C GLY A 48 14.75 -8.06 -6.64
N GLU A 49 15.61 -8.05 -7.66
CA GLU A 49 16.83 -8.87 -7.71
C GLU A 49 17.80 -8.50 -6.58
N LEU A 50 18.06 -7.20 -6.39
CA LEU A 50 18.95 -6.70 -5.34
C LEU A 50 18.45 -7.07 -3.93
N LEU A 51 17.14 -6.90 -3.69
CA LEU A 51 16.54 -7.23 -2.41
C LEU A 51 16.41 -8.75 -2.18
N ALA A 52 16.21 -9.54 -3.24
CA ALA A 52 16.23 -11.00 -3.14
C ALA A 52 17.62 -11.52 -2.77
N TRP A 53 18.68 -10.94 -3.36
CA TRP A 53 20.05 -11.21 -2.95
C TRP A 53 20.32 -10.77 -1.51
N ALA A 54 19.91 -9.55 -1.13
CA ALA A 54 20.07 -9.05 0.24
C ALA A 54 19.35 -9.94 1.27
N LYS A 55 18.14 -10.43 0.93
CA LYS A 55 17.39 -11.39 1.75
C LYS A 55 18.15 -12.71 1.90
N HIS A 56 18.80 -13.20 0.85
CA HIS A 56 19.58 -14.44 0.92
C HIS A 56 20.72 -14.31 1.94
N VAL A 57 21.39 -13.15 1.96
CA VAL A 57 22.51 -12.86 2.89
C VAL A 57 22.03 -12.54 4.30
N ALA A 58 20.96 -11.75 4.45
CA ALA A 58 20.42 -11.26 5.72
C ALA A 58 18.95 -11.67 5.92
N PRO A 59 18.64 -12.98 6.02
CA PRO A 59 17.27 -13.49 5.96
C PRO A 59 16.37 -13.07 7.13
N ARG A 60 16.96 -12.57 8.23
CA ARG A 60 16.25 -12.10 9.42
C ARG A 60 16.08 -10.58 9.49
N SER A 61 16.57 -9.84 8.50
CA SER A 61 16.40 -8.38 8.42
C SER A 61 14.94 -8.04 8.16
N ALA A 62 14.30 -7.31 9.07
CA ALA A 62 12.91 -6.90 8.87
C ALA A 62 12.80 -5.91 7.71
N VAL A 63 13.74 -4.97 7.58
CA VAL A 63 13.69 -3.92 6.55
C VAL A 63 13.90 -4.47 5.14
N VAL A 64 14.72 -5.52 4.97
CA VAL A 64 14.85 -6.21 3.68
C VAL A 64 13.57 -6.97 3.33
N ARG A 65 12.92 -7.60 4.33
CA ARG A 65 11.66 -8.33 4.12
C ARG A 65 10.52 -7.39 3.74
N GLU A 66 10.43 -6.24 4.40
CA GLU A 66 9.47 -5.19 4.07
C GLU A 66 9.68 -4.71 2.62
N ALA A 67 10.89 -4.25 2.31
CA ALA A 67 11.20 -3.71 0.99
C ALA A 67 10.94 -4.74 -0.12
N LEU A 68 11.39 -5.99 0.04
CA LEU A 68 11.15 -7.04 -0.95
C LEU A 68 9.66 -7.37 -1.07
N GLY A 69 8.91 -7.36 0.04
CA GLY A 69 7.46 -7.57 0.04
C GLY A 69 6.73 -6.48 -0.75
N VAL A 70 7.08 -5.21 -0.54
CA VAL A 70 6.53 -4.08 -1.28
C VAL A 70 6.87 -4.18 -2.77
N VAL A 71 8.13 -4.44 -3.13
CA VAL A 71 8.52 -4.61 -4.55
C VAL A 71 7.74 -5.73 -5.23
N ARG A 72 7.61 -6.88 -4.58
CA ARG A 72 6.83 -8.01 -5.13
C ARG A 72 5.36 -7.68 -5.27
N TYR A 73 4.80 -6.92 -4.33
CA TYR A 73 3.42 -6.44 -4.45
C TYR A 73 3.26 -5.54 -5.67
N SER A 74 4.18 -4.58 -5.86
CA SER A 74 4.18 -3.71 -7.06
C SER A 74 4.41 -4.45 -8.37
N GLN A 75 5.01 -5.65 -8.32
CA GLN A 75 5.13 -6.57 -9.46
C GLN A 75 3.93 -7.51 -9.62
N GLU A 76 2.86 -7.30 -8.86
CA GLU A 76 1.64 -8.13 -8.82
C GLU A 76 1.91 -9.60 -8.42
N GLN A 77 3.05 -9.86 -7.78
CA GLN A 77 3.41 -11.19 -7.28
C GLN A 77 2.80 -11.43 -5.88
N TYR A 78 1.47 -11.35 -5.78
CA TYR A 78 0.73 -11.30 -4.50
C TYR A 78 1.08 -12.41 -3.52
N ALA A 79 1.20 -13.67 -3.98
CA ALA A 79 1.57 -14.79 -3.11
C ALA A 79 2.99 -14.63 -2.54
N ALA A 80 3.93 -14.17 -3.37
CA ALA A 80 5.31 -13.95 -2.98
C ALA A 80 5.45 -12.72 -2.06
N ALA A 81 4.69 -11.66 -2.33
CA ALA A 81 4.60 -10.47 -1.48
C ALA A 81 4.03 -10.82 -0.09
N HIS A 82 2.91 -11.54 -0.05
CA HIS A 82 2.26 -11.99 1.19
C HIS A 82 3.23 -12.75 2.12
N SER A 83 4.04 -13.65 1.55
CA SER A 83 5.05 -14.41 2.30
C SER A 83 6.12 -13.50 2.93
N GLU A 84 6.63 -12.51 2.20
CA GLU A 84 7.63 -11.57 2.72
C GLU A 84 7.03 -10.64 3.77
N LEU A 85 5.83 -10.10 3.52
CA LEU A 85 5.16 -9.17 4.43
C LEU A 85 4.71 -9.83 5.74
N LEU A 86 4.27 -11.09 5.70
CA LEU A 86 4.06 -11.87 6.93
C LEU A 86 5.35 -12.09 7.71
N THR A 87 6.45 -12.35 7.00
CA THR A 87 7.77 -12.51 7.64
C THR A 87 8.22 -11.20 8.26
N TYR A 88 8.06 -10.07 7.56
CA TYR A 88 8.28 -8.74 8.10
C TYR A 88 7.49 -8.53 9.39
N ARG A 89 6.16 -8.72 9.35
CA ARG A 89 5.28 -8.56 10.52
C ARG A 89 5.73 -9.40 11.71
N ARG A 90 6.16 -10.64 11.50
CA ARG A 90 6.68 -11.52 12.57
C ARG A 90 8.02 -11.02 13.15
N LEU A 91 8.88 -10.44 12.32
CA LEU A 91 10.20 -9.95 12.74
C LEU A 91 10.13 -8.58 13.41
N SER A 92 9.33 -7.67 12.86
CA SER A 92 9.19 -6.28 13.33
C SER A 92 8.15 -6.13 14.45
N GLY A 93 7.16 -7.03 14.50
CA GLY A 93 5.98 -6.90 15.36
C GLY A 93 4.98 -5.85 14.89
N ARG A 94 5.20 -5.22 13.72
CA ARG A 94 4.41 -4.10 13.19
C ARG A 94 3.35 -4.57 12.19
N GLN A 95 2.21 -3.87 12.18
CA GLN A 95 1.04 -4.13 11.32
C GLN A 95 0.87 -3.03 10.25
N ASP A 96 1.84 -2.13 10.11
CA ASP A 96 1.77 -1.00 9.18
C ASP A 96 1.70 -1.40 7.70
N GLN A 97 2.15 -2.61 7.34
CA GLN A 97 2.01 -3.18 6.00
C GLN A 97 0.80 -4.10 5.82
N ASN A 98 -0.11 -4.18 6.80
CA ASN A 98 -1.27 -5.07 6.71
C ASN A 98 -2.24 -4.68 5.58
N HIS A 99 -2.26 -3.42 5.11
CA HIS A 99 -3.05 -3.00 3.94
C HIS A 99 -2.63 -3.77 2.68
N LEU A 100 -1.33 -3.99 2.48
CA LEU A 100 -0.82 -4.83 1.39
C LEU A 100 -1.13 -6.31 1.61
N LEU A 101 -1.10 -6.80 2.86
CA LEU A 101 -1.53 -8.17 3.19
C LEU A 101 -3.02 -8.39 2.92
N ALA A 102 -3.85 -7.40 3.22
CA ALA A 102 -5.27 -7.38 2.93
C ALA A 102 -5.51 -7.48 1.43
N ASP A 103 -4.78 -6.71 0.63
CA ASP A 103 -4.97 -6.72 -0.82
C ASP A 103 -4.43 -8.02 -1.46
N CYS A 104 -3.32 -8.54 -0.95
CA CYS A 104 -2.86 -9.89 -1.32
C CYS A 104 -3.91 -10.97 -0.97
N ALA A 105 -4.64 -10.82 0.14
CA ALA A 105 -5.71 -11.74 0.51
C ALA A 105 -6.95 -11.59 -0.38
N ARG A 106 -7.30 -10.36 -0.78
CA ARG A 106 -8.35 -10.08 -1.76
C ARG A 106 -8.02 -10.73 -3.10
N ALA A 107 -6.81 -10.54 -3.62
CA ALA A 107 -6.33 -11.19 -4.85
C ALA A 107 -6.34 -12.72 -4.77
N ALA A 108 -6.19 -13.29 -3.56
CA ALA A 108 -6.29 -14.73 -3.31
C ALA A 108 -7.72 -15.22 -3.03
N GLY A 109 -8.74 -14.36 -3.13
CA GLY A 109 -10.14 -14.71 -2.85
C GLY A 109 -10.40 -15.10 -1.40
N ARG A 110 -9.70 -14.48 -0.43
CA ARG A 110 -9.85 -14.75 1.01
C ARG A 110 -10.45 -13.56 1.77
N PRO A 111 -11.75 -13.27 1.61
CA PRO A 111 -12.40 -12.07 2.18
C PRO A 111 -12.28 -11.98 3.71
N ASP A 112 -12.39 -13.12 4.42
CA ASP A 112 -12.24 -13.16 5.88
C ASP A 112 -10.89 -12.58 6.33
N LYS A 113 -9.82 -12.84 5.55
CA LYS A 113 -8.48 -12.33 5.84
C LYS A 113 -8.31 -10.86 5.49
N VAL A 114 -9.05 -10.34 4.51
CA VAL A 114 -9.04 -8.90 4.18
C VAL A 114 -9.50 -8.11 5.40
N GLY A 115 -10.66 -8.47 5.96
CA GLY A 115 -11.20 -7.82 7.17
C GLY A 115 -10.28 -7.97 8.38
N GLU A 116 -9.77 -9.19 8.64
CA GLU A 116 -8.86 -9.45 9.76
C GLU A 116 -7.62 -8.54 9.74
N TYR A 117 -6.94 -8.41 8.58
CA TYR A 117 -5.74 -7.57 8.50
C TYR A 117 -6.04 -6.09 8.74
N VAL A 118 -7.17 -5.59 8.25
CA VAL A 118 -7.57 -4.18 8.42
C VAL A 118 -7.93 -3.88 9.87
N GLU A 119 -8.70 -4.75 10.53
CA GLU A 119 -9.04 -4.58 11.94
C GLU A 119 -7.81 -4.69 12.85
N GLU A 120 -6.85 -5.55 12.51
CA GLU A 120 -5.56 -5.62 13.21
C GLU A 120 -4.74 -4.32 13.10
N MET A 121 -4.79 -3.61 11.96
CA MET A 121 -4.12 -2.30 11.81
C MET A 121 -4.69 -1.28 12.77
N ILE A 122 -6.02 -1.22 12.84
CA ILE A 122 -6.77 -0.28 13.66
C ILE A 122 -6.50 -0.58 15.15
N ALA A 123 -6.58 -1.85 15.54
CA ALA A 123 -6.30 -2.28 16.91
C ALA A 123 -4.84 -2.02 17.33
N ALA A 124 -3.90 -2.08 16.39
CA ALA A 124 -2.48 -1.79 16.62
C ALA A 124 -2.16 -0.28 16.65
N GLY A 125 -3.12 0.60 16.37
CA GLY A 125 -2.89 2.05 16.31
C GLY A 125 -1.95 2.46 15.17
N VAL A 126 -2.03 1.77 14.03
CA VAL A 126 -1.30 2.14 12.82
C VAL A 126 -1.71 3.55 12.37
N ALA A 127 -0.78 4.28 11.76
CA ALA A 127 -1.03 5.63 11.24
C ALA A 127 -2.22 5.67 10.28
N GLN A 128 -2.98 6.78 10.34
CA GLN A 128 -4.28 6.90 9.69
C GLN A 128 -4.19 6.75 8.17
N ASP A 129 -3.16 7.31 7.53
CA ASP A 129 -2.88 7.17 6.10
C ASP A 129 -2.86 5.70 5.65
N ARG A 130 -2.21 4.83 6.43
CA ARG A 130 -2.14 3.39 6.14
C ARG A 130 -3.44 2.67 6.47
N VAL A 131 -4.15 3.09 7.52
CA VAL A 131 -5.48 2.54 7.84
C VAL A 131 -6.46 2.83 6.71
N VAL A 132 -6.42 4.04 6.14
CA VAL A 132 -7.27 4.44 4.99
C VAL A 132 -7.03 3.53 3.79
N GLU A 133 -5.77 3.21 3.47
CA GLU A 133 -5.45 2.23 2.42
C GLU A 133 -6.07 0.86 2.71
N GLY A 134 -6.00 0.39 3.96
CA GLY A 134 -6.68 -0.85 4.37
C GLY A 134 -8.21 -0.79 4.20
N LEU A 135 -8.83 0.34 4.57
CA LEU A 135 -10.27 0.56 4.40
C LEU A 135 -10.68 0.58 2.92
N ILE A 136 -9.88 1.18 2.05
CA ILE A 136 -10.10 1.16 0.60
C ILE A 136 -10.06 -0.28 0.06
N VAL A 137 -9.07 -1.08 0.48
CA VAL A 137 -8.98 -2.50 0.09
C VAL A 137 -10.20 -3.29 0.57
N LEU A 138 -10.62 -3.10 1.83
CA LEU A 138 -11.80 -3.77 2.38
C LEU A 138 -13.11 -3.36 1.69
N ALA A 139 -13.24 -2.07 1.36
CA ALA A 139 -14.36 -1.57 0.57
C ALA A 139 -14.38 -2.19 -0.83
N GLY A 140 -13.22 -2.29 -1.48
CA GLY A 140 -13.06 -2.98 -2.76
C GLY A 140 -13.47 -4.45 -2.70
N ASP A 141 -13.00 -5.21 -1.70
CA ASP A 141 -13.41 -6.60 -1.50
C ASP A 141 -14.92 -6.77 -1.31
N ARG A 142 -15.56 -5.86 -0.55
CA ARG A 142 -17.03 -5.85 -0.40
C ARG A 142 -17.73 -5.55 -1.73
N ALA A 143 -17.23 -4.56 -2.47
CA ALA A 143 -17.80 -4.17 -3.75
C ALA A 143 -17.66 -5.29 -4.82
N ASP A 144 -16.56 -6.04 -4.83
CA ASP A 144 -16.36 -7.21 -5.71
C ASP A 144 -17.40 -8.30 -5.43
N ARG A 145 -17.85 -8.40 -4.17
CA ARG A 145 -18.89 -9.34 -3.73
C ARG A 145 -20.32 -8.79 -3.87
N GLY A 146 -20.47 -7.59 -4.43
CA GLY A 146 -21.76 -6.92 -4.62
C GLY A 146 -22.31 -6.19 -3.39
N ASP A 147 -21.59 -6.18 -2.26
CA ASP A 147 -21.94 -5.40 -1.07
C ASP A 147 -21.51 -3.93 -1.23
N LEU A 148 -22.14 -3.23 -2.18
CA LEU A 148 -21.81 -1.83 -2.50
C LEU A 148 -22.14 -0.89 -1.35
N ARG A 149 -23.25 -1.14 -0.64
CA ARG A 149 -23.62 -0.35 0.53
C ARG A 149 -22.60 -0.50 1.65
N GLY A 150 -22.21 -1.73 1.97
CA GLY A 150 -21.18 -1.98 2.97
C GLY A 150 -19.80 -1.46 2.56
N ALA A 151 -19.51 -1.36 1.26
CA ALA A 151 -18.31 -0.68 0.77
C ALA A 151 -18.31 0.82 1.13
N LEU A 152 -19.41 1.55 0.86
CA LEU A 152 -19.53 2.96 1.27
C LEU A 152 -19.46 3.13 2.80
N GLU A 153 -20.13 2.27 3.55
CA GLU A 153 -20.05 2.28 5.02
C GLU A 153 -18.61 2.06 5.52
N THR A 154 -17.84 1.22 4.82
CA THR A 154 -16.41 0.99 5.13
C THR A 154 -15.57 2.23 4.85
N LEU A 155 -15.75 2.87 3.69
CA LEU A 155 -15.03 4.10 3.32
C LEU A 155 -15.36 5.25 4.28
N GLY A 156 -16.62 5.34 4.73
CA GLY A 156 -17.08 6.34 5.70
C GLY A 156 -16.34 6.31 7.05
N ARG A 157 -15.69 5.19 7.41
CA ARG A 157 -14.83 5.10 8.61
C ARG A 157 -13.61 6.04 8.55
N ALA A 158 -13.21 6.46 7.36
CA ALA A 158 -12.12 7.41 7.14
C ALA A 158 -12.56 8.88 7.03
N SER A 159 -13.85 9.17 7.24
CA SER A 159 -14.50 10.47 6.98
C SER A 159 -14.49 10.86 5.50
N LEU A 160 -15.66 10.81 4.87
CA LEU A 160 -15.84 11.27 3.48
C LEU A 160 -16.12 12.78 3.38
N ASP A 161 -16.43 13.43 4.50
CA ASP A 161 -16.64 14.88 4.62
C ASP A 161 -15.71 15.46 5.71
N PRO A 162 -14.40 15.55 5.44
CA PRO A 162 -13.42 15.98 6.42
C PRO A 162 -13.38 17.51 6.56
N THR A 163 -13.08 18.00 7.77
CA THR A 163 -12.79 19.43 8.00
C THR A 163 -11.40 19.86 7.53
N SER A 164 -10.47 18.91 7.41
CA SER A 164 -9.11 19.11 6.88
C SER A 164 -8.82 18.07 5.81
N ILE A 165 -8.41 18.53 4.63
CA ILE A 165 -8.09 17.65 3.52
C ILE A 165 -6.64 17.16 3.66
N GLU A 166 -6.52 15.89 4.00
CA GLU A 166 -5.29 15.10 4.03
C GLU A 166 -4.99 14.43 2.67
N ALA A 167 -3.74 14.01 2.48
CA ALA A 167 -3.24 13.46 1.20
C ALA A 167 -3.95 12.19 0.72
N TRP A 168 -4.62 11.44 1.59
CA TRP A 168 -5.35 10.22 1.22
C TRP A 168 -6.78 10.48 0.72
N HIS A 169 -7.34 11.68 0.92
CA HIS A 169 -8.74 11.95 0.57
C HIS A 169 -9.03 11.85 -0.93
N PRO A 170 -8.17 12.32 -1.86
CA PRO A 170 -8.43 12.15 -3.29
C PRO A 170 -8.69 10.70 -3.68
N ARG A 171 -7.84 9.78 -3.18
CA ARG A 171 -8.00 8.34 -3.42
C ARG A 171 -9.24 7.77 -2.73
N LEU A 172 -9.51 8.17 -1.49
CA LEU A 172 -10.70 7.74 -0.75
C LEU A 172 -12.00 8.14 -1.47
N TRP A 173 -12.09 9.39 -1.89
CA TRP A 173 -13.22 9.93 -2.64
C TRP A 173 -13.36 9.28 -4.02
N TYR A 174 -12.25 9.00 -4.70
CA TYR A 174 -12.29 8.34 -6.00
C TYR A 174 -12.98 6.97 -5.92
N VAL A 175 -12.63 6.18 -4.90
CA VAL A 175 -13.25 4.87 -4.66
C VAL A 175 -14.70 5.03 -4.20
N ALA A 176 -15.02 6.04 -3.38
CA ALA A 176 -16.39 6.33 -2.97
C ALA A 176 -17.27 6.72 -4.17
N ALA A 177 -16.75 7.54 -5.08
CA ALA A 177 -17.43 8.00 -6.29
C ALA A 177 -17.75 6.82 -7.21
N ASP A 178 -16.79 5.91 -7.41
CA ASP A 178 -17.01 4.67 -8.16
C ASP A 178 -18.15 3.83 -7.58
N VAL A 179 -18.15 3.61 -6.26
CA VAL A 179 -19.21 2.85 -5.59
C VAL A 179 -20.55 3.58 -5.70
N CYS A 180 -20.58 4.91 -5.57
CA CYS A 180 -21.77 5.74 -5.77
C CYS A 180 -22.36 5.59 -7.18
N GLN A 181 -21.54 5.61 -8.23
CA GLN A 181 -22.03 5.35 -9.60
C GLN A 181 -22.61 3.95 -9.74
N ARG A 182 -21.97 2.93 -9.15
CA ARG A 182 -22.43 1.53 -9.23
C ARG A 182 -23.76 1.29 -8.53
N ILE A 183 -24.14 2.11 -7.55
CA ILE A 183 -25.47 2.08 -6.91
C ILE A 183 -26.48 3.05 -7.53
N GLY A 184 -26.10 3.78 -8.59
CA GLY A 184 -26.95 4.75 -9.28
C GLY A 184 -27.11 6.08 -8.55
N ASN A 185 -26.23 6.40 -7.59
CA ASN A 185 -26.20 7.69 -6.91
C ASN A 185 -25.19 8.64 -7.58
N GLU A 186 -25.56 9.14 -8.75
CA GLU A 186 -24.72 9.99 -9.59
C GLU A 186 -24.49 11.38 -9.00
N GLU A 187 -25.46 11.92 -8.26
CA GLU A 187 -25.32 13.19 -7.54
C GLU A 187 -24.16 13.10 -6.54
N GLN A 188 -24.15 12.08 -5.68
CA GLN A 188 -23.08 11.92 -4.71
C GLN A 188 -21.73 11.58 -5.37
N ALA A 189 -21.74 10.83 -6.48
CA ALA A 189 -20.51 10.57 -7.24
C ALA A 189 -19.91 11.85 -7.80
N ARG A 190 -20.74 12.74 -8.33
CA ARG A 190 -20.35 14.07 -8.83
C ARG A 190 -19.69 14.89 -7.72
N ASP A 191 -20.31 14.97 -6.54
CA ASP A 191 -19.74 15.68 -5.38
C ASP A 191 -18.31 15.20 -5.05
N TYR A 192 -18.08 13.89 -5.06
CA TYR A 192 -16.75 13.34 -4.79
C TYR A 192 -15.74 13.64 -5.91
N PHE A 193 -16.14 13.56 -7.19
CA PHE A 193 -15.25 13.91 -8.29
C PHE A 193 -14.90 15.41 -8.29
N GLU A 194 -15.86 16.28 -8.00
CA GLU A 194 -15.62 17.72 -7.86
C GLU A 194 -14.68 18.02 -6.69
N ALA A 195 -14.85 17.34 -5.55
CA ALA A 195 -13.95 17.46 -4.40
C ALA A 195 -12.51 17.05 -4.75
N ILE A 196 -12.33 16.00 -5.57
CA ILE A 196 -11.01 15.60 -6.05
C ILE A 196 -10.42 16.67 -6.96
N LEU A 197 -11.16 17.18 -7.95
CA LEU A 197 -10.65 18.23 -8.86
C LEU A 197 -10.24 19.50 -8.14
N ALA A 198 -10.93 19.86 -7.06
CA ALA A 198 -10.59 21.01 -6.23
C ALA A 198 -9.24 20.85 -5.50
N VAL A 199 -8.81 19.61 -5.25
CA VAL A 199 -7.54 19.29 -4.57
C VAL A 199 -6.42 19.00 -5.57
N ASP A 200 -6.70 18.16 -6.57
CA ASP A 200 -5.78 17.75 -7.63
C ASP A 200 -6.55 17.52 -8.93
N GLY A 201 -6.51 18.53 -9.80
CA GLY A 201 -7.16 18.47 -11.12
C GLY A 201 -6.52 17.48 -12.11
N THR A 202 -5.41 16.84 -11.75
CA THR A 202 -4.70 15.83 -12.55
C THR A 202 -4.84 14.41 -12.00
N PHE A 203 -5.65 14.23 -10.96
CA PHE A 203 -5.83 12.94 -10.32
C PHE A 203 -6.58 11.95 -11.25
N GLU A 204 -5.88 10.90 -11.67
CA GLU A 204 -6.42 9.80 -12.51
C GLU A 204 -7.21 10.34 -13.73
N ASP A 205 -8.42 9.83 -13.95
CA ASP A 205 -9.35 10.18 -15.04
C ASP A 205 -10.54 11.03 -14.55
N VAL A 206 -10.43 11.66 -13.37
CA VAL A 206 -11.56 12.31 -12.68
C VAL A 206 -12.26 13.35 -13.55
N ALA A 207 -11.52 14.17 -14.31
CA ALA A 207 -12.09 15.17 -15.21
C ALA A 207 -12.96 14.52 -16.31
N GLU A 208 -12.56 13.37 -16.83
CA GLU A 208 -13.30 12.63 -17.85
C GLU A 208 -14.55 11.97 -17.27
N ARG A 209 -14.44 11.38 -16.08
CA ARG A 209 -15.57 10.76 -15.35
C ARG A 209 -16.63 11.78 -14.98
N LEU A 210 -16.24 12.95 -14.49
CA LEU A 210 -17.15 14.04 -14.18
C LEU A 210 -17.89 14.53 -15.43
N ALA A 211 -17.16 14.78 -16.52
CA ALA A 211 -17.76 15.20 -17.79
C ALA A 211 -18.72 14.15 -18.37
N ALA A 212 -18.54 12.86 -18.05
CA ALA A 212 -19.47 11.81 -18.44
C ALA A 212 -20.79 11.87 -17.68
N LEU A 213 -20.77 12.20 -16.38
CA LEU A 213 -21.98 12.35 -15.56
C LEU A 213 -22.85 13.55 -15.96
N ASP A 214 -22.27 14.59 -16.54
CA ASP A 214 -23.00 15.80 -16.95
C ASP A 214 -23.71 15.67 -18.31
N ARG A 215 -23.52 14.55 -19.01
CA ARG A 215 -24.13 14.30 -20.32
C ARG A 215 -25.46 13.55 -20.25
N ASP A 216 -25.84 13.06 -19.07
CA ASP A 216 -27.08 12.34 -18.79
C ASP A 216 -28.10 13.23 -18.05
#